data_AF-A0A5M8QDP3-F1
#
_entry.id   AF-A0A5M8QDP3-F1
#
_cell.length_a   1.000
_cell.length_b   1.000
_cell.length_c   1.000
_cell.angle_alpha   90.00
_cell.angle_beta   90.00
_cell.angle_gamma   90.00
#
_symmetry.space_group_name_H-M   'P 1'
#
loop_
_entity.id
_entity.type
_entity.pdbx_description
1 polymer ?
#
loop_
_entity_poly.entity_id
_entity_poly.type
_entity_poly.pdbx_seq_one_letter_code
_entity_poly.pdbx_strand_id
1 'polypeptide(L)'
;MKQLFLYPFFALLSFTALGQSLSLSQLLKLQSMGKQEIGAFLGEKGWVAKSDAAPAEAKLGKAVWAFNPEGEGADAWCILYYSDTNPNRILYNTQGGPAFDKIRRHVKQRHMAVLEEGEQIEGLDFVDAYTDYADDQYVARLYDYKQINYYGIKIFTKEDYQKAKKTARL
;
A
#
# COMPACT_ATOMS: atom_id res chain seq x y z
N MET A 1 -54.88 3.92 20.03
CA MET A 1 -53.73 3.40 20.80
C MET A 1 -52.60 3.10 19.83
N LYS A 2 -51.47 3.80 20.02
CA LYS A 2 -50.07 3.49 19.65
C LYS A 2 -49.85 2.58 18.43
N GLN A 3 -49.60 3.19 17.27
CA GLN A 3 -48.87 2.54 16.19
C GLN A 3 -47.64 3.39 15.80
N LEU A 4 -46.48 2.76 15.98
CA LEU A 4 -45.28 2.86 15.14
C LEU A 4 -44.63 4.25 14.98
N PHE A 5 -43.86 4.65 15.99
CA PHE A 5 -42.75 5.61 15.83
C PHE A 5 -41.45 4.98 16.29
N LEU A 6 -40.97 3.98 15.57
CA LEU A 6 -39.58 3.55 15.63
C LEU A 6 -39.17 3.21 14.19
N TYR A 7 -37.91 3.47 13.86
CA TYR A 7 -37.25 3.33 12.55
C TYR A 7 -37.26 4.60 11.67
N PRO A 8 -36.40 5.58 12.03
CA PRO A 8 -35.39 5.98 11.05
C PRO A 8 -33.94 5.83 11.59
N PHE A 9 -33.73 5.06 12.65
CA PHE A 9 -32.38 4.90 13.23
C PHE A 9 -31.55 3.76 12.59
N PHE A 10 -32.17 2.87 11.81
CA PHE A 10 -31.44 1.75 11.18
C PHE A 10 -30.87 2.06 9.79
N ALA A 11 -31.18 3.22 9.19
CA ALA A 11 -30.66 3.57 7.87
C ALA A 11 -29.28 4.27 7.92
N LEU A 12 -28.80 4.69 9.08
CA LEU A 12 -27.51 5.37 9.26
C LEU A 12 -26.35 4.43 9.59
N LEU A 13 -26.61 3.15 9.89
CA LEU A 13 -25.57 2.17 10.24
C LEU A 13 -25.11 1.29 9.08
N SER A 14 -25.68 1.44 7.88
CA SER A 14 -25.36 0.59 6.73
C SER A 14 -24.15 1.05 5.90
N PHE A 15 -23.49 2.16 6.27
CA PHE A 15 -22.33 2.69 5.53
C PHE A 15 -20.97 2.26 6.12
N THR A 16 -20.94 1.53 7.23
CA THR A 16 -19.69 1.15 7.91
C THR A 16 -19.24 -0.26 7.52
N ALA A 17 -18.99 -0.56 6.23
CA ALA A 17 -18.46 -1.89 5.88
C ALA A 17 -17.77 -2.05 4.51
N LEU A 18 -17.54 -0.99 3.74
CA LEU A 18 -16.65 -1.10 2.56
C LEU A 18 -15.24 -0.70 3.00
N GLY A 19 -14.47 -1.71 3.39
CA GLY A 19 -13.12 -1.63 3.94
C GLY A 19 -12.25 -0.62 3.22
N GLN A 20 -11.52 0.18 4.01
CA GLN A 20 -10.70 1.30 3.54
C GLN A 20 -9.38 0.80 2.91
N SER A 21 -9.46 -0.23 2.05
CA SER A 21 -8.37 -0.69 1.21
C SER A 21 -7.98 0.40 0.22
N LEU A 22 -6.68 0.60 0.02
CA LEU A 22 -6.18 1.55 -0.97
C LEU A 22 -6.22 0.93 -2.37
N SER A 23 -6.80 1.62 -3.35
CA SER A 23 -6.78 1.20 -4.75
C SER A 23 -5.41 1.47 -5.39
N LEU A 24 -5.12 0.81 -6.52
CA LEU A 24 -3.90 1.08 -7.30
C LEU A 24 -3.76 2.57 -7.64
N SER A 25 -4.85 3.22 -8.09
CA SER A 25 -4.85 4.65 -8.42
C SER A 25 -4.51 5.54 -7.21
N GLN A 26 -4.98 5.18 -6.01
CA GLN A 26 -4.63 5.89 -4.79
C GLN A 26 -3.15 5.67 -4.46
N LEU A 27 -2.64 4.44 -4.54
CA LEU A 27 -1.23 4.14 -4.29
C LEU A 27 -0.29 4.89 -5.24
N LEU A 28 -0.63 4.94 -6.54
CA LEU A 28 0.11 5.73 -7.53
C LEU A 28 0.08 7.23 -7.20
N LYS A 29 -1.08 7.76 -6.78
CA LYS A 29 -1.21 9.15 -6.34
C LYS A 29 -0.33 9.42 -5.11
N LEU A 30 -0.38 8.56 -4.10
CA LEU A 30 0.42 8.67 -2.89
C LEU A 30 1.92 8.66 -3.19
N GLN A 31 2.37 7.91 -4.20
CA GLN A 31 3.78 7.89 -4.59
C GLN A 31 4.27 9.29 -5.03
N SER A 32 3.42 10.13 -5.59
CA SER A 32 3.77 11.49 -6.01
C SER A 32 3.64 12.56 -4.90
N MET A 33 3.06 12.20 -3.75
CA MET A 33 2.74 13.13 -2.67
C MET A 33 3.85 13.26 -1.64
N GLY A 34 3.92 14.42 -0.98
CA GLY A 34 4.77 14.63 0.19
C GLY A 34 4.22 13.92 1.44
N LYS A 35 5.10 13.68 2.44
CA LYS A 35 4.73 13.00 3.69
C LYS A 35 3.52 13.63 4.39
N GLN A 36 3.47 14.97 4.46
CA GLN A 36 2.36 15.68 5.11
C GLN A 36 1.03 15.48 4.38
N GLU A 37 1.05 15.52 3.04
CA GLU A 37 -0.13 15.31 2.20
C GLU A 37 -0.65 13.88 2.31
N ILE A 38 0.25 12.89 2.31
CA ILE A 38 -0.09 11.48 2.55
C ILE A 38 -0.75 11.32 3.92
N GLY A 39 -0.15 11.91 4.96
CA GLY A 39 -0.70 11.86 6.32
C GLY A 39 -2.11 12.42 6.41
N ALA A 40 -2.38 13.56 5.76
CA ALA A 40 -3.72 14.14 5.69
C ALA A 40 -4.70 13.22 4.95
N PHE A 41 -4.34 12.75 3.75
CA PHE A 41 -5.19 11.87 2.94
C PHE A 41 -5.53 10.56 3.66
N LEU A 42 -4.55 9.94 4.31
CA LEU A 42 -4.75 8.70 5.06
C LEU A 42 -5.55 8.94 6.34
N GLY A 43 -5.32 10.06 7.05
CA GLY A 43 -6.07 10.45 8.23
C GLY A 43 -7.57 10.67 7.96
N GLU A 44 -7.92 11.33 6.86
CA GLU A 44 -9.31 11.47 6.39
C GLU A 44 -9.98 10.11 6.12
N LYS A 45 -9.17 9.09 5.84
CA LYS A 45 -9.58 7.71 5.61
C LYS A 45 -9.44 6.82 6.84
N GLY A 46 -9.29 7.38 8.04
CA GLY A 46 -9.24 6.59 9.27
C GLY A 46 -7.97 5.77 9.49
N TRP A 47 -6.90 6.05 8.74
CA TRP A 47 -5.58 5.45 8.99
C TRP A 47 -4.87 6.17 10.12
N VAL A 48 -4.10 5.41 10.91
CA VAL A 48 -3.40 5.91 12.10
C VAL A 48 -1.90 5.87 11.86
N ALA A 49 -1.21 7.00 12.08
CA ALA A 49 0.25 7.07 12.04
C ALA A 49 0.86 6.23 13.16
N LYS A 50 1.88 5.42 12.84
CA LYS A 50 2.52 4.48 13.78
C LYS A 50 3.98 4.80 14.07
N SER A 51 4.73 5.18 13.05
CA SER A 51 6.13 5.55 13.22
C SER A 51 6.58 6.47 12.11
N ASP A 52 7.55 7.33 12.42
CA ASP A 52 8.20 8.20 11.44
C ASP A 52 9.69 8.29 11.78
N ALA A 53 10.50 7.65 10.95
CA ALA A 53 11.95 7.73 11.02
C ALA A 53 12.44 8.65 9.91
N ALA A 54 13.09 9.75 10.28
CA ALA A 54 13.63 10.70 9.31
C ALA A 54 14.72 10.06 8.43
N PRO A 55 14.93 10.56 7.19
CA PRO A 55 16.04 10.13 6.35
C PRO A 55 17.37 10.40 7.06
N ALA A 56 18.35 9.52 6.87
CA ALA A 56 19.67 9.65 7.47
C ALA A 56 20.75 9.29 6.45
N GLU A 57 21.64 10.23 6.14
CA GLU A 57 22.75 10.12 5.17
C GLU A 57 22.38 9.30 3.91
N ALA A 58 22.70 8.01 3.89
CA ALA A 58 22.50 7.11 2.76
C ALA A 58 21.19 6.29 2.81
N LYS A 59 20.34 6.49 3.82
CA LYS A 59 19.09 5.73 4.05
C LYS A 59 17.86 6.63 3.88
N LEU A 60 16.87 6.11 3.17
CA LEU A 60 15.55 6.74 3.06
C LEU A 60 14.89 6.81 4.45
N GLY A 61 14.16 7.89 4.69
CA GLY A 61 13.22 7.97 5.81
C GLY A 61 12.07 7.01 5.60
N LYS A 62 11.37 6.66 6.68
CA LYS A 62 10.28 5.69 6.71
C LYS A 62 9.15 6.20 7.59
N ALA A 63 8.03 6.54 6.97
CA ALA A 63 6.78 6.84 7.68
C ALA A 63 5.79 5.69 7.48
N VAL A 64 5.09 5.30 8.56
CA VAL A 64 4.22 4.11 8.60
C VAL A 64 2.85 4.49 9.13
N TRP A 65 1.82 4.05 8.43
CA TRP A 65 0.42 4.11 8.85
C TRP A 65 -0.17 2.71 8.87
N ALA A 66 -1.05 2.46 9.83
CA ALA A 66 -1.82 1.23 9.94
C ALA A 66 -3.31 1.52 9.78
N PHE A 67 -4.00 0.57 9.19
CA PHE A 67 -5.45 0.52 9.13
C PHE A 67 -5.97 -0.60 10.03
N ASN A 68 -7.06 -0.31 10.74
CA ASN A 68 -7.67 -1.06 11.85
C ASN A 68 -7.59 -2.61 11.78
N PRO A 69 -7.62 -3.30 12.94
CA PRO A 69 -7.39 -2.76 14.28
C PRO A 69 -5.95 -2.24 14.43
N GLU A 70 -5.73 -1.34 15.38
CA GLU A 70 -4.39 -0.82 15.63
C GLU A 70 -3.44 -1.90 16.19
N GLY A 71 -2.20 -1.96 15.69
CA GLY A 71 -1.15 -2.85 16.21
C GLY A 71 -0.89 -4.07 15.33
N GLU A 72 -0.42 -5.17 15.92
CA GLU A 72 -0.03 -6.40 15.18
C GLU A 72 -1.19 -7.04 14.41
N GLY A 73 -2.43 -6.72 14.77
CA GLY A 73 -3.64 -7.19 14.10
C GLY A 73 -4.12 -6.34 12.92
N ALA A 74 -3.37 -5.32 12.49
CA ALA A 74 -3.83 -4.39 11.46
C ALA A 74 -4.15 -5.07 10.11
N ASP A 75 -5.32 -4.72 9.55
CA ASP A 75 -5.81 -5.24 8.28
C ASP A 75 -4.95 -4.74 7.10
N ALA A 76 -4.33 -3.57 7.23
CA ALA A 76 -3.43 -3.06 6.22
C ALA A 76 -2.38 -2.08 6.77
N TRP A 77 -1.27 -1.96 6.04
CA TRP A 77 -0.17 -1.07 6.33
C TRP A 77 0.18 -0.27 5.09
N CYS A 78 0.40 1.03 5.26
CA CYS A 78 0.93 1.91 4.23
C CYS A 78 2.26 2.48 4.73
N ILE A 79 3.32 2.28 3.96
CA ILE A 79 4.68 2.70 4.30
C ILE A 79 5.18 3.61 3.20
N LEU A 80 5.58 4.82 3.57
CA LEU A 80 6.28 5.75 2.71
C LEU A 80 7.78 5.63 2.98
N TYR A 81 8.55 5.37 1.93
CA TYR A 81 10.00 5.62 1.94
C TYR A 81 10.27 6.94 1.21
N TYR A 82 11.00 7.85 1.85
CA TYR A 82 11.18 9.21 1.33
C TYR A 82 12.59 9.74 1.59
N SER A 83 13.00 10.75 0.83
CA SER A 83 14.23 11.53 1.05
C SER A 83 14.15 12.85 0.30
N ASP A 84 15.08 13.76 0.54
CA ASP A 84 15.11 15.05 -0.15
C ASP A 84 15.61 14.94 -1.60
N THR A 85 16.28 13.84 -1.96
CA THR A 85 17.00 13.68 -3.24
C THR A 85 16.54 12.54 -4.12
N ASN A 86 15.67 11.66 -3.61
CA ASN A 86 15.13 10.53 -4.38
C ASN A 86 13.61 10.56 -4.36
N PRO A 87 12.96 10.08 -5.44
CA PRO A 87 11.51 9.93 -5.46
C PRO A 87 11.00 9.06 -4.30
N ASN A 88 9.77 9.35 -3.87
CA ASN A 88 9.09 8.58 -2.85
C ASN A 88 8.77 7.16 -3.34
N ARG A 89 8.68 6.22 -2.40
CA ARG A 89 8.21 4.86 -2.67
C ARG A 89 7.09 4.52 -1.70
N ILE A 90 6.07 3.85 -2.20
CA ILE A 90 4.95 3.38 -1.38
C ILE A 90 5.04 1.86 -1.29
N LEU A 91 5.04 1.32 -0.08
CA LEU A 91 4.77 -0.09 0.18
C LEU A 91 3.42 -0.19 0.88
N TYR A 92 2.51 -0.97 0.30
CA TYR A 92 1.20 -1.24 0.87
C TYR A 92 1.03 -2.73 1.09
N ASN A 93 0.79 -3.13 2.33
CA ASN A 93 0.52 -4.51 2.71
C ASN A 93 -0.91 -4.64 3.21
N THR A 94 -1.56 -5.73 2.89
CA THR A 94 -2.97 -5.94 3.27
C THR A 94 -3.28 -7.39 3.54
N GLN A 95 -4.13 -7.62 4.53
CA GLN A 95 -4.81 -8.88 4.79
C GLN A 95 -6.08 -8.94 3.93
N GLY A 96 -6.24 -10.03 3.17
CA GLY A 96 -7.45 -10.32 2.40
C GLY A 96 -7.25 -10.28 0.89
N GLY A 97 -7.37 -11.46 0.27
CA GLY A 97 -7.27 -11.65 -1.19
C GLY A 97 -8.17 -10.72 -2.01
N PRO A 98 -9.46 -10.53 -1.70
CA PRO A 98 -10.36 -9.76 -2.58
C PRO A 98 -9.96 -8.29 -2.80
N ALA A 99 -9.36 -7.63 -1.80
CA ALA A 99 -8.89 -6.27 -1.95
C ALA A 99 -7.64 -6.21 -2.85
N PHE A 100 -6.70 -7.12 -2.62
CA PHE A 100 -5.47 -7.20 -3.40
C PHE A 100 -5.70 -7.70 -4.84
N ASP A 101 -6.67 -8.59 -5.05
CA ASP A 101 -7.08 -9.08 -6.36
C ASP A 101 -7.61 -7.94 -7.25
N LYS A 102 -8.26 -6.93 -6.64
CA LYS A 102 -8.62 -5.71 -7.36
C LYS A 102 -7.37 -4.96 -7.81
N ILE A 103 -6.34 -4.84 -6.98
CA ILE A 103 -5.07 -4.20 -7.37
C ILE A 103 -4.43 -4.96 -8.54
N ARG A 104 -4.29 -6.29 -8.42
CA ARG A 104 -3.79 -7.18 -9.49
C ARG A 104 -4.54 -6.98 -10.81
N ARG A 105 -5.87 -6.92 -10.74
CA ARG A 105 -6.71 -6.69 -11.91
C ARG A 105 -6.44 -5.33 -12.55
N HIS A 106 -6.30 -4.26 -11.76
CA HIS A 106 -6.01 -2.93 -12.29
C HIS A 106 -4.61 -2.82 -12.89
N VAL A 107 -3.61 -3.51 -12.32
CA VAL A 107 -2.27 -3.62 -12.93
C VAL A 107 -2.37 -4.23 -14.34
N LYS A 108 -3.12 -5.33 -14.48
CA LYS A 108 -3.36 -5.98 -15.78
C LYS A 108 -4.15 -5.09 -16.75
N GLN A 109 -5.20 -4.42 -16.28
CA GLN A 109 -6.01 -3.49 -17.09
C GLN A 109 -5.23 -2.27 -17.56
N ARG A 110 -4.22 -1.85 -16.81
CA ARG A 110 -3.28 -0.78 -17.21
C ARG A 110 -2.23 -1.25 -18.22
N HIS A 111 -2.27 -2.53 -18.62
CA HIS A 111 -1.32 -3.14 -19.55
C HIS A 111 0.14 -3.00 -19.10
N MET A 112 0.38 -3.02 -17.79
CA MET A 112 1.74 -3.03 -17.27
C MET A 112 2.43 -4.34 -17.68
N ALA A 113 3.58 -4.24 -18.36
CA ALA A 113 4.36 -5.38 -18.80
C ALA A 113 5.08 -6.03 -17.62
N VAL A 114 5.15 -7.36 -17.62
CA VAL A 114 5.98 -8.10 -16.64
C VAL A 114 7.45 -7.83 -16.98
N LEU A 115 8.21 -7.34 -16.00
CA LEU A 115 9.65 -7.12 -16.11
C LEU A 115 10.45 -8.28 -15.53
N GLU A 116 10.00 -8.82 -14.40
CA GLU A 116 10.73 -9.80 -13.62
C GLU A 116 9.78 -10.56 -12.70
N GLU A 117 10.08 -11.82 -12.46
CA GLU A 117 9.43 -12.69 -11.49
C GLU A 117 10.51 -13.36 -10.67
N GLY A 118 10.23 -13.61 -9.40
CA GLY A 118 11.16 -14.34 -8.56
C GLY A 118 10.49 -14.91 -7.33
N GLU A 119 11.15 -15.90 -6.77
CA GLU A 119 10.77 -16.56 -5.52
C GLU A 119 11.76 -16.12 -4.44
N GLN A 120 11.31 -16.14 -3.18
CA GLN A 120 12.07 -15.96 -1.95
C GLN A 120 13.26 -14.99 -2.03
N ILE A 121 13.02 -13.73 -1.68
CA ILE A 121 14.05 -12.69 -1.71
C ILE A 121 14.97 -12.81 -0.48
N GLU A 122 16.28 -12.88 -0.70
CA GLU A 122 17.28 -12.87 0.38
C GLU A 122 17.10 -11.62 1.28
N GLY A 123 16.98 -11.84 2.59
CA GLY A 123 16.75 -10.78 3.58
C GLY A 123 15.28 -10.36 3.75
N LEU A 124 14.33 -10.96 3.03
CA LEU A 124 12.89 -10.80 3.23
C LEU A 124 12.22 -12.16 3.45
N ASP A 125 12.51 -12.78 4.60
CA ASP A 125 12.12 -14.17 4.91
C ASP A 125 10.61 -14.44 4.85
N PHE A 126 9.79 -13.39 4.92
CA PHE A 126 8.34 -13.46 4.88
C PHE A 126 7.75 -13.40 3.47
N VAL A 127 8.54 -13.04 2.45
CA VAL A 127 8.11 -13.01 1.04
C VAL A 127 8.29 -14.40 0.44
N ASP A 128 7.24 -14.93 -0.16
CA ASP A 128 7.24 -16.20 -0.87
C ASP A 128 7.61 -16.00 -2.35
N ALA A 129 6.94 -15.03 -3.01
CA ALA A 129 7.20 -14.69 -4.39
C ALA A 129 6.96 -13.20 -4.66
N TYR A 130 7.46 -12.72 -5.80
CA TYR A 130 7.16 -11.40 -6.32
C TYR A 130 7.07 -11.38 -7.84
N THR A 131 6.32 -10.40 -8.35
CA THR A 131 6.29 -10.05 -9.78
C THR A 131 6.38 -8.55 -9.94
N ASP A 132 7.29 -8.10 -10.80
CA ASP A 132 7.43 -6.70 -11.18
C ASP A 132 6.66 -6.40 -12.46
N TYR A 133 5.71 -5.49 -12.36
CA TYR A 133 4.98 -4.95 -13.49
C TYR A 133 5.40 -3.52 -13.75
N ALA A 134 5.52 -3.11 -15.00
CA ALA A 134 5.88 -1.75 -15.36
C ALA A 134 5.05 -1.17 -16.50
N ASP A 135 4.78 0.12 -16.41
CA ASP A 135 4.36 0.93 -17.55
C ASP A 135 5.47 1.93 -17.91
N ASP A 136 5.08 3.03 -18.56
CA ASP A 136 5.94 4.12 -19.00
C ASP A 136 6.53 4.91 -17.80
N GLN A 137 5.81 4.97 -16.69
CA GLN A 137 6.09 5.88 -15.56
C GLN A 137 6.47 5.14 -14.27
N TYR A 138 5.88 3.99 -14.00
CA TYR A 138 5.89 3.32 -12.72
C TYR A 138 6.32 1.86 -12.84
N VAL A 139 6.88 1.36 -11.74
CA VAL A 139 7.04 -0.08 -11.49
C VAL A 139 6.27 -0.43 -10.23
N ALA A 140 5.42 -1.45 -10.33
CA ALA A 140 4.65 -2.04 -9.25
C ALA A 140 5.16 -3.46 -9.01
N ARG A 141 5.88 -3.65 -7.91
CA ARG A 141 6.28 -4.96 -7.40
C ARG A 141 5.16 -5.52 -6.55
N LEU A 142 4.51 -6.58 -7.01
CA LEU A 142 3.52 -7.31 -6.22
C LEU A 142 4.24 -8.42 -5.45
N TYR A 143 3.93 -8.57 -4.16
CA TYR A 143 4.44 -9.60 -3.27
C TYR A 143 3.32 -10.57 -2.89
N ASP A 144 3.65 -11.85 -2.93
CA ASP A 144 2.97 -12.90 -2.20
C ASP A 144 3.79 -13.21 -0.95
N TYR A 145 3.19 -13.06 0.22
CA TYR A 145 3.86 -13.38 1.48
C TYR A 145 3.57 -14.83 1.88
N LYS A 146 4.48 -15.45 2.63
CA LYS A 146 4.31 -16.81 3.19
C LYS A 146 3.12 -16.90 4.14
N GLN A 147 2.76 -15.78 4.79
CA GLN A 147 1.56 -15.71 5.61
C GLN A 147 0.32 -15.75 4.70
N ILE A 148 -0.53 -16.74 4.95
CA ILE A 148 -1.77 -16.95 4.19
C ILE A 148 -2.61 -15.67 4.16
N ASN A 149 -3.10 -15.31 2.98
CA ASN A 149 -3.93 -14.14 2.72
C ASN A 149 -3.26 -12.78 3.01
N TYR A 150 -1.93 -12.73 3.08
CA TYR A 150 -1.19 -11.49 3.20
C TYR A 150 -0.48 -11.16 1.88
N TYR A 151 -0.68 -9.94 1.39
CA TYR A 151 -0.17 -9.50 0.10
C TYR A 151 0.42 -8.10 0.19
N GLY A 152 1.34 -7.78 -0.71
CA GLY A 152 2.03 -6.49 -0.72
C GLY A 152 2.17 -5.91 -2.11
N ILE A 153 2.18 -4.59 -2.23
CA ILE A 153 2.58 -3.89 -3.45
C ILE A 153 3.55 -2.78 -3.10
N LYS A 154 4.69 -2.74 -3.78
CA LYS A 154 5.64 -1.63 -3.71
C LYS A 154 5.69 -0.88 -5.02
N ILE A 155 5.53 0.44 -4.95
CA ILE A 155 5.47 1.33 -6.11
C ILE A 155 6.70 2.24 -6.13
N PHE A 156 7.30 2.31 -7.31
CA PHE A 156 8.44 3.15 -7.65
C PHE A 156 8.11 3.98 -8.88
N THR A 157 8.79 5.10 -9.07
CA THR A 157 8.99 5.59 -10.44
C THR A 157 9.90 4.64 -11.20
N LYS A 158 9.75 4.54 -12.52
CA LYS A 158 10.58 3.67 -13.35
C LYS A 158 12.07 3.99 -13.24
N GLU A 159 12.42 5.27 -13.18
CA GLU A 159 13.81 5.72 -13.00
C GLU A 159 14.37 5.31 -11.63
N ASP A 160 13.62 5.54 -10.55
CA ASP A 160 14.05 5.15 -9.20
C ASP A 160 14.18 3.63 -9.06
N TYR A 161 13.28 2.86 -9.69
CA TYR A 161 13.38 1.39 -9.73
C TYR A 161 14.71 0.92 -10.34
N GLN A 162 15.12 1.49 -11.47
CA GLN A 162 16.39 1.11 -12.11
C GLN A 162 17.61 1.46 -11.24
N LYS A 163 17.56 2.59 -10.52
CA LYS A 163 18.60 2.99 -9.56
C LYS A 163 18.62 2.06 -8.33
N ALA A 164 17.45 1.72 -7.81
CA ALA A 164 17.27 0.83 -6.67
C ALA A 164 17.76 -0.58 -6.97
N LYS A 165 17.47 -1.11 -8.17
CA LYS A 165 17.94 -2.43 -8.62
C LYS A 165 19.46 -2.53 -8.65
N LYS A 166 20.15 -1.50 -9.19
CA LYS A 166 21.63 -1.46 -9.23
C LYS A 166 22.29 -1.41 -7.85
N THR A 167 21.56 -0.92 -6.84
CA THR A 167 22.08 -0.71 -5.48
C THR A 167 21.55 -1.73 -4.47
N ALA A 168 20.84 -2.76 -4.92
CA ALA A 168 20.17 -3.76 -4.09
C ALA A 168 19.23 -3.16 -3.02
N ARG A 169 18.52 -2.09 -3.38
CA ARG A 169 17.60 -1.34 -2.49
C ARG A 169 16.14 -1.38 -2.98
N LEU A 170 15.74 -2.53 -3.51
CA LEU A 170 14.38 -2.79 -3.99
C LEU A 170 13.39 -3.05 -2.86
#